data_AF-A0A3N1QAC1-F1
#
_entry.id   AF-A0A3N1QAC1-F1
#
_cell.length_a   1.000
_cell.length_b   1.000
_cell.length_c   1.000
_cell.angle_alpha   90.00
_cell.angle_beta   90.00
_cell.angle_gamma   90.00
#
_symmetry.space_group_name_H-M   'P 1'
#
loop_
_entity.id
_entity.type
_entity.pdbx_description
1 polymer ?
#
loop_
_entity_poly.entity_id
_entity_poly.type
_entity_poly.pdbx_seq_one_letter_code
_entity_poly.pdbx_strand_id
1 'polypeptide(L)'
;MPISLRVHDTMRAVEAALLDTAACLARSVQRPPVQLPPPARAATARTRGECLVWEDRARRIEQARQDSADTRRWHTTSAGRTAIRAALWLSGRADGRSGPFRPLSDTEEQHLARVKPALDLSDVRRELTAEHPCQCGGTIEVYGGAGARPVAHCKECGTIWHEGGVVAA
;
A
#
# COMPACT_ATOMS: atom_id res chain seq x y z
N MET A 1 -30.85 -4.29 -21.11
CA MET A 1 -30.53 -5.42 -20.20
C MET A 1 -30.64 -4.90 -18.78
N PRO A 2 -31.54 -5.43 -17.92
CA PRO A 2 -31.65 -4.97 -16.54
C PRO A 2 -30.48 -5.52 -15.71
N ILE A 3 -29.87 -4.66 -14.90
CA ILE A 3 -28.81 -5.06 -13.97
C ILE A 3 -29.45 -5.85 -12.82
N SER A 4 -28.90 -7.02 -12.49
CA SER A 4 -29.35 -7.80 -11.33
C SER A 4 -28.94 -7.10 -10.04
N LEU A 5 -29.90 -6.48 -9.35
CA LEU A 5 -29.69 -5.77 -8.09
C LEU A 5 -28.95 -6.62 -7.05
N ARG A 6 -29.26 -7.92 -6.99
CA ARG A 6 -28.62 -8.87 -6.07
C ARG A 6 -27.11 -9.01 -6.29
N VAL A 7 -26.67 -8.98 -7.54
CA VAL A 7 -25.24 -9.05 -7.87
C VAL A 7 -24.55 -7.76 -7.44
N HIS A 8 -25.17 -6.61 -7.72
CA HIS A 8 -24.63 -5.31 -7.31
C HIS A 8 -24.52 -5.20 -5.77
N ASP A 9 -25.52 -5.65 -5.02
CA ASP A 9 -25.47 -5.63 -3.55
C ASP A 9 -24.36 -6.53 -3.00
N THR A 10 -24.16 -7.69 -3.63
CA THR A 10 -23.06 -8.60 -3.27
C THR A 10 -21.70 -7.95 -3.53
N MET A 11 -21.53 -7.28 -4.68
CA MET A 11 -20.28 -6.56 -4.99
C MET A 11 -20.01 -5.47 -3.96
N ARG A 12 -21.01 -4.65 -3.62
CA ARG A 12 -20.88 -3.58 -2.61
C ARG A 12 -20.54 -4.13 -1.22
N ALA A 13 -21.10 -5.28 -0.85
CA ALA A 13 -20.77 -5.95 0.40
C ALA A 13 -19.31 -6.42 0.43
N VAL A 14 -18.80 -6.99 -0.68
CA VAL A 14 -17.38 -7.39 -0.80
C VAL A 14 -16.46 -6.17 -0.74
N GLU A 15 -16.79 -5.09 -1.46
CA GLU A 15 -16.01 -3.84 -1.41
C GLU A 15 -15.89 -3.30 0.01
N ALA A 16 -17.01 -3.25 0.74
CA ALA A 16 -17.06 -2.81 2.12
C ALA A 16 -16.21 -3.71 3.04
N ALA A 17 -16.33 -5.03 2.88
CA ALA A 17 -15.56 -5.99 3.67
C ALA A 17 -14.04 -5.86 3.43
N LEU A 18 -13.60 -5.66 2.18
CA LEU A 18 -12.19 -5.44 1.85
C LEU A 18 -11.66 -4.15 2.49
N LEU A 19 -12.39 -3.05 2.35
CA LEU A 19 -11.99 -1.76 2.90
C LEU A 19 -11.93 -1.76 4.43
N ASP A 20 -12.91 -2.39 5.08
CA ASP A 20 -12.95 -2.50 6.54
C ASP A 20 -11.83 -3.40 7.07
N THR A 21 -11.61 -4.55 6.41
CA THR A 21 -10.53 -5.48 6.76
C THR A 21 -9.16 -4.80 6.61
N ALA A 22 -8.93 -4.09 5.50
CA ALA A 22 -7.69 -3.33 5.30
C ALA A 22 -7.50 -2.25 6.36
N ALA A 23 -8.55 -1.52 6.72
CA ALA A 23 -8.46 -0.51 7.78
C ALA A 23 -8.22 -1.12 9.17
N CYS A 24 -8.84 -2.26 9.47
CA CYS A 24 -8.67 -2.97 10.73
C CYS A 24 -7.24 -3.48 10.90
N LEU A 25 -6.74 -4.21 9.89
CA LEU A 25 -5.37 -4.71 9.85
C LEU A 25 -4.37 -3.56 9.87
N ALA A 26 -4.57 -2.51 9.07
CA ALA A 26 -3.66 -1.37 9.07
C ALA A 26 -3.52 -0.74 10.46
N ARG A 27 -4.60 -0.61 11.23
CA ARG A 27 -4.53 -0.08 12.60
C ARG A 27 -3.73 -0.98 13.55
N SER A 28 -3.71 -2.28 13.32
CA SER A 28 -3.03 -3.24 14.21
C SER A 28 -1.58 -3.51 13.79
N VAL A 29 -1.31 -3.73 12.50
CA VAL A 29 0.01 -4.14 12.01
C VAL A 29 0.88 -3.00 11.51
N GLN A 30 0.30 -1.88 11.06
CA GLN A 30 1.10 -0.80 10.49
C GLN A 30 1.88 -0.08 11.58
N ARG A 31 3.18 0.06 11.37
CA ARG A 31 4.04 0.79 12.31
C ARG A 31 3.66 2.27 12.30
N PRO A 32 3.77 2.97 13.44
CA PRO A 32 3.60 4.42 13.47
C PRO A 32 4.50 5.10 12.41
N PRO A 33 4.01 6.16 11.74
CA PRO A 33 4.83 6.90 10.81
C PRO A 33 5.99 7.58 11.53
N VAL A 34 7.14 7.67 10.87
CA VAL A 34 8.32 8.37 11.37
C VAL A 34 7.96 9.83 11.58
N GLN A 35 8.13 10.31 12.82
CA GLN A 35 7.78 11.68 13.19
C GLN A 35 8.84 12.67 12.71
N LEU A 36 8.38 13.81 12.20
CA LEU A 36 9.27 14.92 11.88
C LEU A 36 9.95 15.43 13.16
N PRO A 37 11.26 15.74 13.11
CA PRO A 37 11.94 16.31 14.28
C PRO A 37 11.33 17.68 14.64
N PRO A 38 11.19 18.01 15.94
CA PRO A 38 10.61 19.28 16.39
C PRO A 38 11.38 20.47 15.84
N PRO A 39 10.76 21.63 15.57
CA PRO A 39 11.41 22.79 14.94
C PRO A 39 12.71 23.19 15.64
N ALA A 40 13.76 23.50 14.85
CA ALA A 40 15.05 23.95 15.39
C ALA A 40 14.94 25.39 15.92
N ARG A 41 15.60 25.67 17.05
CA ARG A 41 15.60 27.02 17.66
C ARG A 41 16.61 27.98 17.04
N ALA A 42 17.70 27.47 16.47
CA ALA A 42 18.70 28.29 15.77
C ALA A 42 18.32 28.41 14.29
N ALA A 43 18.54 29.58 13.68
CA ALA A 43 18.27 29.81 12.25
C ALA A 43 19.44 29.38 11.34
N THR A 44 20.68 29.35 11.86
CA THR A 44 21.89 29.04 11.10
C THR A 44 22.93 28.34 11.99
N ALA A 45 23.63 27.34 11.43
CA ALA A 45 24.79 26.72 12.06
C ALA A 45 26.01 27.64 11.98
N ARG A 46 26.73 27.83 13.08
CA ARG A 46 27.94 28.67 13.17
C ARG A 46 29.19 27.85 13.49
N THR A 47 29.01 26.69 14.10
CA THR A 47 30.08 25.76 14.46
C THR A 47 29.97 24.46 13.68
N ARG A 48 31.08 23.72 13.55
CA ARG A 48 31.08 22.38 12.95
C ARG A 48 30.11 21.41 13.66
N GLY A 49 30.01 21.50 14.98
CA GLY A 49 29.07 20.68 15.77
C GLY A 49 27.61 20.99 15.42
N GLU A 50 27.26 22.26 15.24
CA GLU A 50 25.93 22.65 14.79
C GLU A 50 25.67 22.16 13.36
N CYS A 51 26.64 22.25 12.44
CA CYS A 51 26.48 21.72 11.07
C CYS A 51 26.09 20.24 11.07
N LEU A 52 26.77 19.40 11.88
CA LEU A 52 26.45 17.98 11.99
C LEU A 52 25.02 17.73 12.50
N VAL A 53 24.56 18.53 13.46
CA VAL A 53 23.18 18.44 13.98
C VAL A 53 22.16 18.82 12.90
N TRP A 54 22.46 19.82 12.07
CA TRP A 54 21.61 20.22 10.94
C TRP A 54 21.55 19.17 9.84
N GLU A 55 22.68 18.56 9.49
CA GLU A 55 22.75 17.44 8.54
C GLU A 55 21.95 16.24 9.04
N ASP A 56 22.10 15.85 10.32
CA ASP A 56 21.31 14.76 10.90
C ASP A 56 19.82 15.06 10.89
N ARG A 57 19.45 16.28 11.24
CA ARG A 57 18.06 16.75 11.17
C ARG A 57 17.50 16.66 9.76
N ALA A 58 18.26 17.11 8.75
CA ALA A 58 17.84 17.03 7.35
C ALA A 58 17.60 15.58 6.91
N ARG A 59 18.49 14.64 7.31
CA ARG A 59 18.30 13.20 7.05
C ARG A 59 17.02 12.66 7.70
N ARG A 60 16.74 13.01 8.95
CA ARG A 60 15.50 12.58 9.63
C ARG A 60 14.24 13.15 8.98
N ILE A 61 14.29 14.40 8.53
CA ILE A 61 13.17 15.01 7.79
C ILE A 61 12.93 14.25 6.48
N GLU A 62 13.99 13.95 5.74
CA GLU A 62 13.87 13.21 4.50
C GLU A 62 13.34 11.79 4.72
N GLN A 63 13.86 11.08 5.74
CA GLN A 63 13.35 9.77 6.13
C GLN A 63 11.87 9.81 6.52
N ALA A 64 11.44 10.84 7.26
CA ALA A 64 10.03 11.02 7.61
C ALA A 64 9.14 11.27 6.39
N ARG A 65 9.62 12.03 5.40
CA ARG A 65 8.92 12.26 4.13
C ARG A 65 8.79 10.98 3.32
N GLN A 66 9.87 10.23 3.17
CA GLN A 66 9.89 8.95 2.46
C GLN A 66 8.95 7.93 3.11
N ASP A 67 8.98 7.82 4.43
CA ASP A 67 8.09 6.93 5.18
C ASP A 67 6.62 7.34 5.02
N SER A 68 6.31 8.65 5.07
CA SER A 68 4.95 9.14 4.85
C SER A 68 4.45 8.93 3.42
N ALA A 69 5.34 8.99 2.43
CA ALA A 69 5.02 8.79 1.02
C ALA A 69 5.07 7.31 0.59
N ASP A 70 5.41 6.38 1.49
CA ASP A 70 5.48 4.96 1.16
C ASP A 70 4.10 4.46 0.70
N THR A 71 4.03 4.05 -0.56
CA THR A 71 2.82 3.58 -1.23
C THR A 71 2.27 2.30 -0.61
N ARG A 72 3.14 1.53 0.07
CA ARG A 72 2.75 0.31 0.79
C ARG A 72 1.90 0.65 2.00
N ARG A 73 2.06 1.82 2.62
CA ARG A 73 1.23 2.21 3.77
C ARG A 73 -0.24 2.31 3.35
N TRP A 74 -1.10 1.75 4.19
CA TRP A 74 -2.52 1.99 4.08
C TRP A 74 -2.82 3.39 4.63
N HIS A 75 -3.37 4.23 3.77
CA HIS A 75 -3.75 5.60 4.09
C HIS A 75 -5.27 5.68 4.15
N THR A 76 -5.81 6.01 5.32
CA THR A 76 -7.27 6.01 5.56
C THR A 76 -8.00 7.21 4.97
N THR A 77 -7.27 8.29 4.66
CA THR A 77 -7.82 9.59 4.26
C THR A 77 -7.48 10.00 2.82
N SER A 78 -6.68 9.21 2.08
CA SER A 78 -6.29 9.57 0.72
C SER A 78 -7.37 9.22 -0.32
N ALA A 79 -7.43 10.02 -1.38
CA ALA A 79 -8.17 9.73 -2.60
C ALA A 79 -7.58 8.45 -3.24
N GLY A 80 -8.13 7.29 -2.87
CA GLY A 80 -7.52 6.01 -3.22
C GLY A 80 -8.07 4.79 -2.46
N ARG A 81 -9.07 4.96 -1.59
CA ARG A 81 -9.81 3.87 -0.93
C ARG A 81 -10.72 3.12 -1.92
N THR A 82 -10.10 2.42 -2.85
CA THR A 82 -10.80 1.49 -3.73
C THR A 82 -10.71 0.08 -3.18
N ALA A 83 -11.73 -0.74 -3.44
CA ALA A 83 -11.70 -2.15 -3.08
C ALA A 83 -10.50 -2.88 -3.72
N ILE A 84 -10.11 -2.46 -4.92
CA ILE A 84 -8.90 -2.94 -5.61
C ILE A 84 -7.64 -2.64 -4.79
N ARG A 85 -7.45 -1.40 -4.33
CA ARG A 85 -6.28 -1.04 -3.52
C ARG A 85 -6.27 -1.81 -2.20
N ALA A 86 -7.44 -1.97 -1.57
CA ALA A 86 -7.58 -2.78 -0.36
C ALA A 86 -7.18 -4.24 -0.62
N ALA A 87 -7.68 -4.84 -1.70
CA ALA A 87 -7.36 -6.20 -2.10
C ALA A 87 -5.85 -6.37 -2.34
N LEU A 88 -5.22 -5.50 -3.13
CA LEU A 88 -3.78 -5.55 -3.38
C LEU A 88 -2.95 -5.42 -2.10
N TRP A 89 -3.35 -4.50 -1.22
CA TRP A 89 -2.68 -4.30 0.06
C TRP A 89 -2.79 -5.54 0.95
N LEU A 90 -3.99 -6.13 1.04
CA LEU A 90 -4.27 -7.35 1.80
C LEU A 90 -3.53 -8.57 1.23
N SER A 91 -3.50 -8.75 -0.10
CA SER A 91 -2.73 -9.81 -0.76
C SER A 91 -1.24 -9.71 -0.42
N GLY A 92 -0.68 -8.49 -0.44
CA GLY A 92 0.71 -8.29 -0.03
C GLY A 92 0.99 -8.65 1.44
N ARG A 93 -0.01 -8.57 2.33
CA ARG A 93 0.12 -9.05 3.71
C ARG A 93 0.02 -10.57 3.79
N ALA A 94 -0.88 -11.18 3.02
CA ALA A 94 -1.01 -12.63 2.93
C ALA A 94 0.29 -13.29 2.43
N ASP A 95 0.99 -12.63 1.50
CA ASP A 95 2.29 -13.03 0.98
C ASP A 95 3.47 -12.77 1.95
N GLY A 96 3.23 -12.16 3.12
CA GLY A 96 4.27 -11.85 4.09
C GLY A 96 5.26 -10.76 3.65
N ARG A 97 4.85 -9.85 2.76
CA ARG A 97 5.79 -8.87 2.17
C ARG A 97 6.33 -7.87 3.18
N SER A 98 7.61 -7.55 3.05
CA SER A 98 8.28 -6.54 3.87
C SER A 98 7.72 -5.12 3.64
N GLY A 99 7.88 -4.27 4.64
CA GLY A 99 7.42 -2.89 4.60
C GLY A 99 7.26 -2.28 5.99
N PRO A 100 6.59 -1.13 6.11
CA PRO A 100 6.34 -0.43 7.38
C PRO A 100 5.29 -1.11 8.26
N PHE A 101 5.35 -2.45 8.37
CA PHE A 101 4.40 -3.28 9.10
C PHE A 101 5.13 -4.21 10.05
N ARG A 102 4.40 -4.71 11.03
CA ARG A 102 4.81 -5.84 11.87
C ARG A 102 4.35 -7.14 11.19
N PRO A 103 4.97 -8.29 11.52
CA PRO A 103 4.41 -9.59 11.15
C PRO A 103 2.97 -9.72 11.65
N LEU A 104 2.14 -10.46 10.91
CA LEU A 104 0.78 -10.78 11.34
C LEU A 104 0.84 -11.72 12.54
N SER A 105 -0.08 -11.52 13.48
CA SER A 105 -0.42 -12.48 14.53
C SER A 105 -1.51 -13.44 14.06
N ASP A 106 -1.67 -14.58 14.73
CA ASP A 106 -2.69 -15.59 14.40
C ASP A 106 -4.12 -15.00 14.28
N THR A 107 -4.44 -13.99 15.11
CA THR A 107 -5.75 -13.32 15.08
C THR A 107 -5.92 -12.48 13.80
N GLU A 108 -4.86 -11.81 13.38
CA GLU A 108 -4.85 -11.00 12.16
C GLU A 108 -4.86 -11.87 10.91
N GLU A 109 -4.17 -13.02 10.95
CA GLU A 109 -4.23 -14.04 9.89
C GLU A 109 -5.66 -14.60 9.73
N GLN A 110 -6.34 -14.90 10.84
CA GLN A 110 -7.75 -15.32 10.80
C GLN A 110 -8.67 -14.23 10.22
N HIS A 111 -8.41 -12.96 10.55
CA HIS A 111 -9.18 -11.85 10.01
C HIS A 111 -8.98 -11.71 8.49
N LEU A 112 -7.74 -11.86 8.03
CA LEU A 112 -7.39 -11.87 6.61
C LEU A 112 -7.97 -13.08 5.86
N ALA A 113 -8.01 -14.25 6.49
CA ALA A 113 -8.56 -15.47 5.90
C ALA A 113 -10.04 -15.34 5.51
N ARG A 114 -10.82 -14.48 6.19
CA ARG A 114 -12.24 -14.23 5.88
C ARG A 114 -12.47 -13.56 4.53
N VAL A 115 -11.50 -12.76 4.06
CA VAL A 115 -11.57 -12.05 2.78
C VAL A 115 -10.73 -12.71 1.69
N LYS A 116 -9.90 -13.70 2.04
CA LYS A 116 -9.03 -14.43 1.11
C LYS A 116 -9.76 -15.02 -0.11
N PRO A 117 -10.95 -15.64 0.02
CA PRO A 117 -11.69 -16.12 -1.16
C PRO A 117 -12.05 -15.01 -2.16
N ALA A 118 -12.30 -13.79 -1.67
CA ALA A 118 -12.56 -12.63 -2.53
C ALA A 118 -11.29 -12.12 -3.23
N LEU A 119 -10.11 -12.37 -2.65
CA LEU A 119 -8.82 -12.08 -3.29
C LEU A 119 -8.53 -13.11 -4.40
N ASP A 120 -8.79 -14.39 -4.12
CA ASP A 120 -8.53 -15.50 -5.06
C ASP A 120 -9.48 -15.49 -6.28
N LEU A 121 -10.69 -14.93 -6.15
CA LEU A 121 -11.63 -14.77 -7.28
C LEU A 121 -11.15 -13.82 -8.39
N SER A 122 -10.02 -13.13 -8.21
CA SER A 122 -9.40 -12.24 -9.19
C SER A 122 -8.18 -12.85 -9.92
N ASP A 123 -7.89 -14.15 -9.69
CA ASP A 123 -6.65 -14.86 -10.03
C ASP A 123 -6.40 -15.13 -11.53
N VAL A 124 -6.49 -14.11 -12.38
CA VAL A 124 -5.57 -14.04 -13.51
C VAL A 124 -4.42 -13.13 -13.09
N ARG A 125 -3.52 -13.71 -12.27
CA ARG A 125 -2.23 -13.09 -11.94
C ARG A 125 -1.25 -13.41 -13.06
N ARG A 126 -0.64 -12.39 -13.64
CA ARG A 126 0.46 -12.56 -14.57
C ARG A 126 1.63 -11.70 -14.13
N GLU A 127 2.72 -12.35 -13.77
CA GLU A 127 3.99 -11.64 -13.57
C GLU A 127 4.49 -11.21 -14.95
N LEU A 128 4.81 -9.92 -15.08
CA LEU A 128 5.56 -9.45 -16.24
C LEU A 128 6.98 -10.00 -16.11
N THR A 129 7.48 -10.61 -17.19
CA THR A 129 8.81 -11.22 -17.27
C THR A 129 9.90 -10.21 -16.89
N ALA A 130 11.10 -10.71 -16.58
CA ALA A 130 12.27 -9.89 -16.22
C ALA A 130 12.68 -8.83 -17.27
N GLU A 131 12.06 -8.86 -18.45
CA GLU A 131 12.21 -7.87 -19.52
C GLU A 131 11.54 -6.53 -19.19
N HIS A 132 10.60 -6.49 -18.25
CA HIS A 132 9.88 -5.26 -17.85
C HIS A 132 9.90 -5.05 -16.33
N PRO A 133 11.09 -4.84 -15.72
CA PRO A 133 11.19 -4.56 -14.31
C PRO A 133 10.60 -3.19 -13.98
N CYS A 134 10.15 -3.01 -12.74
CA CYS A 134 9.87 -1.68 -12.22
C CYS A 134 11.16 -0.83 -12.24
N GLN A 135 11.01 0.50 -12.24
CA GLN A 135 12.13 1.43 -12.07
C GLN A 135 12.93 1.20 -10.77
N CYS A 136 12.32 0.54 -9.76
CA CYS A 136 13.04 0.13 -8.55
C CYS A 136 13.81 -1.19 -8.69
N GLY A 137 13.75 -1.86 -9.85
CA GLY A 137 14.29 -3.21 -10.08
C GLY A 137 13.32 -4.36 -9.81
N GLY A 138 12.15 -4.08 -9.22
CA GLY A 138 11.23 -5.10 -8.74
C GLY A 138 10.30 -5.68 -9.79
N THR A 139 9.90 -6.93 -9.59
CA THR A 139 8.93 -7.64 -10.44
C THR A 139 7.57 -6.95 -10.41
N ILE A 140 6.93 -6.82 -11.56
CA ILE A 140 5.59 -6.26 -11.69
C ILE A 140 4.57 -7.40 -11.80
N GLU A 141 3.55 -7.36 -10.97
CA GLU A 141 2.44 -8.32 -10.98
C GLU A 141 1.17 -7.64 -11.51
N VAL A 142 0.55 -8.23 -12.53
CA VAL A 142 -0.67 -7.72 -13.17
C VAL A 142 -1.86 -8.55 -12.73
N TYR A 143 -2.92 -7.86 -12.33
CA TYR A 143 -4.23 -8.41 -11.98
C TYR A 143 -5.22 -7.98 -13.04
N GLY A 144 -5.93 -8.91 -13.65
CA GLY A 144 -6.98 -8.55 -14.60
C GLY A 144 -7.82 -9.74 -15.04
N GLY A 145 -9.12 -9.72 -14.75
CA GLY A 145 -10.06 -10.78 -15.11
C GLY A 145 -11.51 -10.32 -15.02
N ALA A 146 -12.40 -11.06 -15.70
CA ALA A 146 -13.86 -10.85 -15.68
C ALA A 146 -14.38 -9.46 -16.10
N GLY A 147 -13.67 -8.75 -16.98
CA GLY A 147 -14.08 -7.42 -17.48
C GLY A 147 -13.72 -6.25 -16.56
N ALA A 148 -13.03 -6.50 -15.45
CA ALA A 148 -12.42 -5.45 -14.63
C ALA A 148 -11.18 -4.86 -15.34
N ARG A 149 -10.96 -3.55 -15.20
CA ARG A 149 -9.76 -2.89 -15.73
C ARG A 149 -8.51 -3.50 -15.09
N PRO A 150 -7.51 -3.92 -15.89
CA PRO A 150 -6.31 -4.52 -15.34
C PRO A 150 -5.52 -3.50 -14.52
N VAL A 151 -4.97 -3.98 -13.41
CA VAL A 151 -4.18 -3.21 -12.46
C VAL A 151 -2.86 -3.92 -12.24
N ALA A 152 -1.76 -3.25 -12.51
CA ALA A 152 -0.42 -3.77 -12.25
C ALA A 152 0.13 -3.15 -10.97
N HIS A 153 0.96 -3.88 -10.22
CA HIS A 153 1.70 -3.28 -9.13
C HIS A 153 3.10 -3.88 -8.98
N CYS A 154 4.04 -3.10 -8.44
CA CYS A 154 5.38 -3.58 -8.18
C CYS A 154 5.44 -4.31 -6.86
N LYS A 155 6.05 -5.50 -6.89
CA LYS A 155 6.21 -6.38 -5.74
C LYS A 155 7.13 -5.81 -4.65
N GLU A 156 8.04 -4.90 -5.01
CA GLU A 156 9.02 -4.31 -4.10
C GLU A 156 8.66 -2.89 -3.68
N CYS A 157 8.50 -1.95 -4.61
CA CYS A 157 8.24 -0.55 -4.26
C CYS A 157 6.76 -0.21 -4.04
N GLY A 158 5.83 -1.11 -4.39
CA GLY A 158 4.40 -0.90 -4.18
C GLY A 158 3.72 0.05 -5.17
N THR A 159 4.43 0.56 -6.18
CA THR A 159 3.82 1.39 -7.25
C THR A 159 2.71 0.64 -7.95
N ILE A 160 1.59 1.33 -8.26
CA ILE A 160 0.41 0.75 -8.91
C ILE A 160 0.15 1.47 -10.24
N TRP A 161 -0.19 0.71 -11.28
CA TRP A 161 -0.54 1.17 -12.62
C TRP A 161 -1.93 0.68 -13.02
N HIS A 162 -2.63 1.45 -13.83
CA HIS A 162 -3.88 1.05 -14.50
C HIS A 162 -3.91 1.61 -15.93
N GLU A 163 -4.86 1.17 -16.77
CA GLU A 163 -4.97 1.57 -18.18
C GLU A 163 -5.02 3.09 -18.42
N GLY A 164 -5.34 3.91 -17.41
CA GLY A 164 -5.36 5.38 -17.49
C GLY A 164 -4.01 6.07 -17.28
N GLY A 165 -2.93 5.33 -17.04
CA GLY A 165 -1.58 5.84 -16.78
C GLY A 165 -1.03 5.46 -15.41
N VAL A 166 0.18 5.96 -15.11
CA VAL A 166 0.80 5.84 -13.78
C VAL A 166 0.01 6.74 -12.84
N VAL A 167 -0.71 6.18 -11.87
CA VAL A 167 -1.07 6.96 -10.69
C VAL A 167 0.08 6.84 -9.72
N ALA A 168 0.96 7.84 -9.81
CA ALA A 168 1.74 8.21 -8.65
C ALA A 168 0.71 8.62 -7.59
N ALA A 169 0.55 7.77 -6.57
CA ALA A 169 -0.24 8.07 -5.39
C ALA A 169 0.58 8.96 -4.45
#